data_AF-A0A3R6JSG4-F1
#
_entry.id   AF-A0A3R6JSG4-F1
#
_cell.length_a   1.000
_cell.length_b   1.000
_cell.length_c   1.000
_cell.angle_alpha   90.00
_cell.angle_beta   90.00
_cell.angle_gamma   90.00
#
_symmetry.space_group_name_H-M   'P 1'
#
loop_
_entity.id
_entity.type
_entity.pdbx_description
1 polymer ?
#
loop_
_entity_poly.entity_id
_entity_poly.type
_entity_poly.pdbx_seq_one_letter_code
_entity_poly.pdbx_strand_id
1 'polypeptide(L)'
;MEYIIIILFIIVHISMGNELGYSSSSPIWTHITYQFQHLNWIHLSLNSFAFLSLCKVLQKALPLSLILAYAYFASIIISFLSDMDLPTVGASGMIYTMSGMFISISLIGAKLRIIDNKKFSLFLFGVTIALVLSAIKPHINFSCHLLGLISGIIIGIVDNWLNYEKHSRHN
;
A
#
# COMPACT_ATOMS: atom_id res chain seq x y z
N MET A 1 -0.80 -14.62 9.13
CA MET A 1 0.07 -14.67 7.93
C MET A 1 0.76 -13.33 7.67
N GLU A 2 0.12 -12.21 7.99
CA GLU A 2 0.68 -10.85 7.90
C GLU A 2 2.02 -10.68 8.63
N TYR A 3 2.23 -11.35 9.77
CA TYR A 3 3.52 -11.33 10.49
C TYR A 3 4.66 -12.00 9.72
N ILE A 4 4.37 -12.95 8.81
CA ILE A 4 5.39 -13.56 7.95
C ILE A 4 5.97 -12.50 7.01
N ILE A 5 5.15 -11.58 6.51
CA ILE A 5 5.61 -10.46 5.67
C ILE A 5 6.51 -9.52 6.47
N ILE A 6 6.21 -9.28 7.75
CA ILE A 6 7.08 -8.45 8.60
C ILE A 6 8.41 -9.15 8.88
N ILE A 7 8.40 -10.46 9.14
CA ILE A 7 9.62 -11.26 9.27
C ILE A 7 10.44 -11.17 7.97
N LEU A 8 9.78 -11.27 6.81
CA LEU A 8 10.43 -11.11 5.52
C LEU A 8 11.05 -9.72 5.35
N PHE A 9 10.35 -8.64 5.71
CA PHE A 9 10.91 -7.29 5.68
C PHE A 9 12.15 -7.16 6.57
N ILE A 10 12.13 -7.75 7.76
CA ILE A 10 13.27 -7.75 8.68
C ILE A 10 14.45 -8.53 8.08
N ILE A 11 14.20 -9.74 7.57
CA ILE A 11 15.23 -10.59 6.97
C ILE A 11 15.86 -9.87 5.77
N VAL A 12 15.06 -9.30 4.88
CA VAL A 12 15.58 -8.55 3.71
C VAL A 12 16.36 -7.32 4.17
N HIS A 13 15.86 -6.59 5.17
CA HIS A 13 16.54 -5.39 5.68
C HIS A 13 17.93 -5.66 6.25
N ILE A 14 18.13 -6.80 6.92
CA ILE A 14 19.44 -7.15 7.50
C ILE A 14 20.39 -7.85 6.53
N SER A 15 19.86 -8.49 5.48
CA SER A 15 20.65 -9.38 4.60
C SER A 15 20.95 -8.81 3.22
N MET A 16 20.18 -7.81 2.78
CA MET A 16 20.27 -7.21 1.44
C MET A 16 20.50 -5.71 1.56
N GLY A 17 21.00 -5.08 0.50
CA GLY A 17 21.16 -3.63 0.40
C GLY A 17 20.09 -2.97 -0.46
N ASN A 18 20.28 -1.68 -0.75
CA ASN A 18 19.32 -0.88 -1.51
C ASN A 18 19.30 -1.17 -3.02
N GLU A 19 20.15 -2.08 -3.50
CA GLU A 19 20.15 -2.61 -4.88
C GLU A 19 18.85 -3.31 -5.26
N LEU A 20 18.03 -3.70 -4.27
CA LEU A 20 16.69 -4.22 -4.50
C LEU A 20 15.68 -3.15 -4.94
N GLY A 21 16.03 -1.86 -4.81
CA GLY A 21 15.19 -0.73 -5.17
C GLY A 21 15.15 -0.46 -6.66
N TYR A 22 14.00 0.02 -7.15
CA TYR A 22 13.86 0.39 -8.56
C TYR A 22 14.23 1.85 -8.80
N SER A 23 14.79 2.12 -9.97
CA SER A 23 15.13 3.43 -10.49
C SER A 23 15.15 3.39 -12.02
N SER A 24 15.26 4.56 -12.64
CA SER A 24 15.37 4.74 -14.10
C SER A 24 16.52 3.95 -14.76
N SER A 25 17.52 3.53 -13.97
CA SER A 25 18.68 2.77 -14.43
C SER A 25 18.78 1.36 -13.84
N SER A 26 17.81 0.96 -13.01
CA SER A 26 17.82 -0.34 -12.34
C SER A 26 17.33 -1.47 -13.25
N PRO A 27 17.75 -2.73 -13.02
CA PRO A 27 17.20 -3.89 -13.73
C PRO A 27 15.72 -4.10 -13.44
N ILE A 28 14.97 -4.65 -14.40
CA ILE A 28 13.50 -4.82 -14.29
C ILE A 28 13.02 -5.64 -13.07
N TRP A 29 13.86 -6.52 -12.53
CA TRP A 29 13.49 -7.34 -11.36
C TRP A 29 13.36 -6.52 -10.08
N THR A 30 13.96 -5.32 -10.00
CA THR A 30 13.88 -4.45 -8.81
C THR A 30 12.46 -3.96 -8.55
N HIS A 31 11.66 -3.79 -9.60
CA HIS A 31 10.23 -3.45 -9.53
C HIS A 31 9.40 -4.49 -8.75
N ILE A 32 9.90 -5.73 -8.66
CA ILE A 32 9.28 -6.83 -7.90
C ILE A 32 9.77 -6.84 -6.44
N THR A 33 11.03 -6.48 -6.21
CA THR A 33 11.70 -6.66 -4.91
C THR A 33 11.71 -5.43 -4.01
N TYR A 34 11.58 -4.22 -4.57
CA TYR A 34 11.85 -2.97 -3.85
C TYR A 34 11.05 -2.80 -2.56
N GLN A 35 9.83 -3.32 -2.55
CA GLN A 35 8.88 -3.20 -1.46
C GLN A 35 9.27 -3.98 -0.21
N PHE A 36 10.19 -4.94 -0.31
CA PHE A 36 10.68 -5.71 0.83
C PHE A 36 11.86 -5.03 1.54
N GLN A 37 12.58 -4.16 0.84
CA GLN A 37 13.75 -3.47 1.38
C GLN A 37 13.39 -2.12 2.00
N HIS A 38 14.14 -1.66 2.99
CA HIS A 38 13.91 -0.40 3.68
C HIS A 38 15.23 0.35 3.94
N LEU A 39 15.22 1.66 3.75
CA LEU A 39 16.40 2.53 3.94
C LEU A 39 17.01 2.50 5.34
N ASN A 40 16.21 2.33 6.39
CA ASN A 40 16.65 2.32 7.79
C ASN A 40 15.59 1.72 8.71
N TRP A 41 15.96 1.47 9.97
CA TRP A 41 15.09 0.89 11.00
C TRP A 41 13.82 1.71 11.29
N ILE A 42 13.89 3.03 11.23
CA ILE A 42 12.71 3.89 11.44
C ILE A 42 11.74 3.70 10.27
N HIS A 43 12.25 3.72 9.04
CA HIS A 43 11.46 3.50 7.84
C HIS A 43 10.81 2.10 7.85
N LEU A 44 11.56 1.06 8.20
CA LEU A 44 11.04 -0.30 8.36
C LEU A 44 9.93 -0.37 9.43
N SER A 45 10.15 0.25 10.59
CA SER A 45 9.21 0.20 11.71
C SER A 45 7.89 0.88 11.38
N LEU A 46 7.95 2.08 10.77
CA LEU A 46 6.77 2.84 10.37
C LEU A 46 5.98 2.11 9.28
N ASN A 47 6.65 1.55 8.26
CA ASN A 47 5.97 0.76 7.23
C ASN A 47 5.34 -0.50 7.83
N SER A 48 6.06 -1.22 8.69
CA SER A 48 5.55 -2.44 9.34
C SER A 48 4.31 -2.14 10.19
N PHE A 49 4.33 -1.05 10.96
CA PHE A 49 3.19 -0.63 11.76
C PHE A 49 1.97 -0.28 10.89
N ALA A 50 2.17 0.54 9.85
CA ALA A 50 1.09 0.94 8.95
C ALA A 50 0.51 -0.26 8.18
N PHE A 51 1.38 -1.14 7.67
CA PHE A 51 1.01 -2.35 6.96
C PHE A 51 0.16 -3.30 7.82
N LEU A 52 0.61 -3.61 9.05
CA LEU A 52 -0.14 -4.46 9.97
C LEU A 52 -1.49 -3.83 10.36
N SER A 53 -1.50 -2.51 10.61
CA SER A 53 -2.72 -1.79 10.97
C SER A 53 -3.77 -1.85 9.86
N LEU A 54 -3.34 -1.64 8.61
CA LEU A 54 -4.22 -1.73 7.45
C LEU A 54 -4.65 -3.17 7.17
N CYS A 55 -3.76 -4.17 7.29
CA CYS A 55 -4.13 -5.58 7.19
C CYS A 55 -5.26 -5.91 8.17
N LYS A 56 -5.12 -5.51 9.44
CA LYS A 56 -6.13 -5.79 10.48
C LYS A 56 -7.48 -5.17 10.18
N VAL A 57 -7.52 -3.96 9.64
CA VAL A 57 -8.76 -3.25 9.34
C VAL A 57 -9.41 -3.78 8.05
N LEU A 58 -8.63 -3.97 6.99
CA LEU A 58 -9.12 -4.46 5.70
C LEU A 58 -9.58 -5.92 5.76
N GLN A 59 -9.00 -6.74 6.64
CA GLN A 59 -9.41 -8.14 6.83
C GLN A 59 -10.87 -8.30 7.28
N LYS A 60 -11.50 -7.23 7.76
CA LYS A 60 -12.94 -7.20 8.05
C LYS A 60 -13.82 -7.21 6.80
N ALA A 61 -13.25 -6.85 5.65
CA ALA A 61 -13.96 -6.73 4.38
C ALA A 61 -13.46 -7.68 3.29
N LEU A 62 -12.16 -8.02 3.30
CA LEU A 62 -11.51 -8.84 2.28
C LEU A 62 -10.61 -9.91 2.92
N PRO A 63 -10.45 -11.09 2.32
CA PRO A 63 -9.48 -12.06 2.79
C PRO A 63 -8.05 -11.51 2.67
N LEU A 64 -7.18 -11.84 3.63
CA LEU A 64 -5.80 -11.35 3.67
C LEU A 64 -5.02 -11.64 2.39
N SER A 65 -5.18 -12.82 1.80
CA SER A 65 -4.51 -13.19 0.54
C SER A 65 -4.82 -12.22 -0.60
N LEU A 66 -6.08 -11.76 -0.69
CA LEU A 66 -6.51 -10.84 -1.73
C LEU A 66 -6.00 -9.41 -1.46
N ILE A 67 -6.01 -8.98 -0.19
CA ILE A 67 -5.41 -7.70 0.22
C ILE A 67 -3.93 -7.66 -0.17
N LEU A 68 -3.18 -8.71 0.15
CA LEU A 68 -1.77 -8.83 -0.17
C LEU A 68 -1.53 -8.86 -1.68
N ALA A 69 -2.33 -9.63 -2.43
CA ALA A 69 -2.22 -9.70 -3.88
C ALA A 69 -2.50 -8.33 -4.53
N TYR A 70 -3.59 -7.66 -4.17
CA TYR A 70 -3.90 -6.33 -4.70
C TYR A 70 -2.83 -5.31 -4.39
N ALA A 71 -2.38 -5.25 -3.13
CA ALA A 71 -1.34 -4.30 -2.73
C ALA A 71 -0.01 -4.57 -3.45
N TYR A 72 0.37 -5.85 -3.61
CA TYR A 72 1.60 -6.27 -4.26
C TYR A 72 1.61 -6.04 -5.78
N PHE A 73 0.56 -6.46 -6.48
CA PHE A 73 0.56 -6.32 -7.93
C PHE A 73 0.32 -4.87 -8.36
N ALA A 74 -0.47 -4.11 -7.59
CA ALA A 74 -0.62 -2.68 -7.84
C ALA A 74 0.72 -1.96 -7.64
N SER A 75 1.46 -2.22 -6.56
CA SER A 75 2.75 -1.58 -6.30
C SER A 75 3.77 -1.88 -7.41
N ILE A 76 3.82 -3.12 -7.92
CA ILE A 76 4.63 -3.48 -9.09
C ILE A 76 4.23 -2.64 -10.31
N ILE A 77 2.95 -2.60 -10.67
CA ILE A 77 2.50 -1.83 -11.85
C ILE A 77 2.83 -0.34 -11.69
N ILE A 78 2.60 0.21 -10.50
CA ILE A 78 2.87 1.63 -10.20
C ILE A 78 4.36 1.94 -10.35
N SER A 79 5.24 1.04 -9.93
CA SER A 79 6.69 1.29 -9.99
C SER A 79 7.16 1.61 -11.42
N PHE A 80 6.57 1.00 -12.45
CA PHE A 80 6.86 1.31 -13.86
C PHE A 80 6.33 2.68 -14.33
N LEU A 81 5.47 3.33 -13.54
CA LEU A 81 4.88 4.64 -13.83
C LEU A 81 5.44 5.74 -12.94
N SER A 82 6.37 5.40 -12.04
CA SER A 82 6.90 6.31 -11.02
C SER A 82 8.41 6.24 -10.90
N ASP A 83 9.14 6.09 -12.00
CA ASP A 83 10.59 6.04 -11.95
C ASP A 83 11.23 7.33 -11.42
N MET A 84 12.35 7.14 -10.72
CA MET A 84 13.22 8.19 -10.21
C MET A 84 14.68 7.82 -10.49
N ASP A 85 15.57 8.81 -10.49
CA ASP A 85 17.01 8.56 -10.61
C ASP A 85 17.58 7.84 -9.38
N LEU A 86 17.02 8.09 -8.20
CA LEU A 86 17.40 7.44 -6.96
C LEU A 86 16.58 6.15 -6.74
N PRO A 87 17.20 5.06 -6.25
CA PRO A 87 16.49 3.84 -5.91
C PRO A 87 15.35 4.07 -4.92
N THR A 88 14.15 3.67 -5.31
CA THR A 88 12.97 3.63 -4.46
C THR A 88 12.91 2.27 -3.77
N VAL A 89 12.86 2.26 -2.43
CA VAL A 89 12.66 1.05 -1.61
C VAL A 89 11.58 1.30 -0.56
N GLY A 90 10.91 0.24 -0.11
CA GLY A 90 9.95 0.28 0.99
C GLY A 90 8.56 -0.17 0.61
N ALA A 91 7.84 -0.71 1.59
CA ALA A 91 6.47 -1.20 1.41
C ALA A 91 5.43 -0.08 1.24
N SER A 92 5.84 1.19 1.18
CA SER A 92 4.94 2.34 1.15
C SER A 92 3.99 2.34 -0.05
N GLY A 93 4.44 1.88 -1.22
CA GLY A 93 3.56 1.70 -2.38
C GLY A 93 2.36 0.77 -2.07
N MET A 94 2.63 -0.38 -1.46
CA MET A 94 1.58 -1.31 -1.00
C MET A 94 0.66 -0.64 0.04
N ILE A 95 1.24 0.09 0.99
CA ILE A 95 0.51 0.76 2.08
C ILE A 95 -0.41 1.86 1.55
N TYR A 96 0.02 2.64 0.56
CA TYR A 96 -0.84 3.64 -0.08
C TYR A 96 -1.96 2.98 -0.88
N THR A 97 -1.71 1.86 -1.57
CA THR A 97 -2.77 1.05 -2.18
C THR A 97 -3.75 0.52 -1.14
N MET A 98 -3.27 -0.04 -0.03
CA MET A 98 -4.13 -0.48 1.08
C MET A 98 -4.91 0.67 1.70
N SER A 99 -4.32 1.86 1.80
CA SER A 99 -4.99 3.06 2.29
C SER A 99 -6.13 3.48 1.37
N GLY A 100 -5.90 3.49 0.06
CA GLY A 100 -6.94 3.79 -0.94
C GLY A 100 -8.07 2.77 -0.94
N MET A 101 -7.75 1.49 -0.80
CA MET A 101 -8.75 0.42 -0.62
C MET A 101 -9.56 0.66 0.65
N PHE A 102 -8.91 0.98 1.78
CA PHE A 102 -9.61 1.21 3.03
C PHE A 102 -10.55 2.42 2.94
N ILE A 103 -10.13 3.52 2.33
CA ILE A 103 -10.96 4.72 2.13
C ILE A 103 -12.19 4.39 1.29
N SER A 104 -12.00 3.83 0.10
CA SER A 104 -13.09 3.56 -0.84
C SER A 104 -14.08 2.51 -0.31
N ILE A 105 -13.58 1.41 0.28
CA ILE A 105 -14.44 0.38 0.87
C ILE A 105 -15.21 0.92 2.09
N SER A 106 -14.63 1.82 2.88
CA SER A 106 -15.30 2.40 4.06
C SER A 106 -16.35 3.46 3.72
N LEU A 107 -16.15 4.21 2.63
CA LEU A 107 -17.05 5.30 2.23
C LEU A 107 -18.17 4.85 1.30
N ILE A 108 -17.87 3.92 0.38
CA ILE A 108 -18.78 3.50 -0.70
C ILE A 108 -19.29 2.08 -0.46
N GLY A 109 -18.49 1.24 0.20
CA GLY A 109 -18.78 -0.18 0.37
C GLY A 109 -19.73 -0.50 1.51
N ALA A 110 -20.47 -1.59 1.37
CA ALA A 110 -21.27 -2.17 2.47
C ALA A 110 -20.43 -3.05 3.41
N LYS A 111 -19.25 -3.50 2.95
CA LYS A 111 -18.40 -4.49 3.65
C LYS A 111 -17.66 -3.91 4.86
N LEU A 112 -17.38 -2.61 4.86
CA LEU A 112 -16.69 -1.94 5.96
C LEU A 112 -17.39 -0.64 6.26
N ARG A 113 -17.86 -0.48 7.50
CA ARG A 113 -18.48 0.77 7.95
C ARG A 113 -17.54 1.51 8.87
N ILE A 114 -17.56 2.84 8.76
CA ILE A 114 -16.87 3.72 9.69
C ILE A 114 -17.64 3.68 11.01
N ILE A 115 -17.08 3.00 12.00
CA ILE A 115 -17.67 2.89 13.36
C ILE A 115 -17.29 4.12 14.21
N ASP A 116 -16.10 4.67 13.98
CA ASP A 116 -15.54 5.79 14.75
C ASP A 116 -15.00 6.87 13.79
N ASN A 117 -15.81 7.93 13.61
CA ASN A 117 -15.49 9.04 12.71
C ASN A 117 -14.22 9.79 13.14
N LYS A 118 -13.89 9.82 14.44
CA LYS A 118 -12.68 10.50 14.92
C LYS A 118 -11.44 9.72 14.50
N LYS A 119 -11.45 8.39 14.66
CA LYS A 119 -10.35 7.52 14.20
C LYS A 119 -10.19 7.54 12.69
N PHE A 120 -11.29 7.54 11.95
CA PHE A 120 -11.24 7.63 10.49
C PHE A 120 -10.71 8.99 10.01
N SER A 121 -11.15 10.09 10.63
CA SER A 121 -10.62 11.42 10.33
C SER A 121 -9.13 11.54 10.65
N LEU A 122 -8.68 10.99 11.79
CA LEU A 122 -7.26 10.94 12.14
C LEU A 122 -6.44 10.12 11.12
N PHE A 123 -6.98 9.00 10.65
CA PHE A 123 -6.37 8.21 9.59
C PHE A 123 -6.23 9.02 8.29
N LEU A 124 -7.31 9.66 7.82
CA LEU A 124 -7.29 10.51 6.62
C LEU A 124 -6.29 11.66 6.74
N PHE A 125 -6.27 12.32 7.90
CA PHE A 125 -5.29 13.36 8.21
C PHE A 125 -3.85 12.82 8.12
N GLY A 126 -3.58 11.65 8.73
CA GLY A 126 -2.27 11.00 8.68
C GLY A 126 -1.82 10.66 7.25
N VAL A 127 -2.69 10.03 6.45
CA VAL A 127 -2.40 9.72 5.03
C VAL A 127 -2.14 10.99 4.23
N THR A 128 -2.93 12.03 4.46
CA THR A 128 -2.81 13.33 3.76
C THR A 128 -1.49 14.01 4.10
N ILE A 129 -1.15 14.12 5.38
CA ILE A 129 0.12 14.70 5.83
C ILE A 129 1.31 13.90 5.28
N ALA A 130 1.26 12.56 5.33
CA ALA A 130 2.34 11.73 4.78
C ALA A 130 2.52 11.96 3.27
N LEU A 131 1.42 12.11 2.53
CA LEU A 131 1.46 12.38 1.09
C LEU A 131 2.00 13.78 0.78
N VAL A 132 1.62 14.80 1.57
CA VAL A 132 2.17 16.16 1.46
C VAL A 132 3.67 16.18 1.76
N LEU A 133 4.10 15.49 2.82
CA LEU A 133 5.53 15.36 3.15
C LEU A 133 6.30 14.67 2.03
N SER A 134 5.70 13.66 1.40
CA SER A 134 6.28 13.01 0.23
C SER A 134 6.46 13.96 -0.95
N ALA A 135 5.55 14.91 -1.17
CA ALA A 135 5.65 15.88 -2.26
C ALA A 135 6.78 16.91 -2.04
N ILE A 136 7.07 17.24 -0.77
CA ILE A 136 8.05 18.27 -0.41
C ILE A 136 9.49 17.70 -0.35
N LYS A 137 9.64 16.40 -0.08
CA LYS A 137 10.94 15.75 0.07
C LYS A 137 11.42 15.18 -1.27
N PRO A 138 12.47 15.73 -1.90
CA PRO A 138 12.88 15.35 -3.25
C PRO A 138 13.43 13.92 -3.39
N HIS A 139 13.85 13.30 -2.29
CA HIS A 139 14.34 11.91 -2.28
C HIS A 139 13.22 10.89 -2.01
N ILE A 140 11.97 11.33 -1.90
CA ILE A 140 10.81 10.46 -1.69
C ILE A 140 10.01 10.38 -2.98
N ASN A 141 9.65 9.15 -3.36
CA ASN A 141 8.88 8.90 -4.56
C ASN A 141 7.39 9.24 -4.38
N PHE A 142 7.07 10.53 -4.57
CA PHE A 142 5.71 11.04 -4.49
C PHE A 142 4.78 10.37 -5.52
N SER A 143 5.24 10.17 -6.75
CA SER A 143 4.45 9.53 -7.81
C SER A 143 4.03 8.12 -7.39
N CYS A 144 4.94 7.34 -6.80
CA CYS A 144 4.65 6.00 -6.28
C CYS A 144 3.54 6.03 -5.21
N HIS A 145 3.62 6.99 -4.28
CA HIS A 145 2.62 7.13 -3.20
C HIS A 145 1.24 7.58 -3.72
N LEU A 146 1.22 8.59 -4.60
CA LEU A 146 -0.02 9.13 -5.15
C LEU A 146 -0.73 8.08 -6.03
N LEU A 147 0.00 7.45 -6.94
CA LEU A 147 -0.54 6.40 -7.81
C LEU A 147 -0.94 5.16 -7.00
N GLY A 148 -0.20 4.85 -5.93
CA GLY A 148 -0.59 3.87 -4.90
C GLY A 148 -1.99 4.13 -4.37
N LEU A 149 -2.21 5.34 -3.85
CA LEU A 149 -3.47 5.76 -3.27
C LEU A 149 -4.62 5.68 -4.28
N ILE A 150 -4.41 6.21 -5.48
CA ILE A 150 -5.40 6.21 -6.56
C ILE A 150 -5.75 4.78 -6.97
N SER A 151 -4.75 3.92 -7.20
CA SER A 151 -4.96 2.52 -7.56
C SER A 151 -5.74 1.77 -6.50
N GLY A 152 -5.45 2.02 -5.22
CA GLY A 152 -6.20 1.47 -4.10
C GLY A 152 -7.68 1.87 -4.10
N ILE A 153 -7.97 3.15 -4.36
CA ILE A 153 -9.34 3.66 -4.46
C ILE A 153 -10.09 2.96 -5.59
N ILE A 154 -9.46 2.85 -6.76
CA ILE A 154 -10.05 2.17 -7.93
C ILE A 154 -10.35 0.71 -7.60
N ILE A 155 -9.39 -0.01 -7.02
CA ILE A 155 -9.56 -1.42 -6.63
C ILE A 155 -10.74 -1.59 -5.67
N GLY A 156 -10.85 -0.75 -4.64
CA GLY A 156 -11.95 -0.85 -3.69
C GLY A 156 -13.32 -0.51 -4.28
N ILE A 157 -13.39 0.43 -5.23
CA ILE A 157 -14.62 0.72 -5.99
C ILE A 157 -15.02 -0.49 -6.84
N VAL A 158 -14.08 -1.05 -7.60
CA VAL A 158 -14.32 -2.21 -8.47
C VAL A 158 -14.76 -3.43 -7.67
N ASP A 159 -14.09 -3.71 -6.53
CA ASP A 159 -14.49 -4.81 -5.65
C ASP A 159 -15.93 -4.63 -5.15
N ASN A 160 -16.31 -3.43 -4.70
CA ASN A 160 -17.68 -3.18 -4.27
C ASN A 160 -18.69 -3.36 -5.41
N TRP A 161 -18.38 -2.88 -6.61
CA TRP A 161 -19.25 -3.02 -7.78
C TRP A 161 -19.50 -4.48 -8.16
N LEU A 162 -18.44 -5.29 -8.25
CA LEU A 162 -18.54 -6.72 -8.56
C LEU A 162 -19.38 -7.48 -7.52
N ASN A 163 -19.27 -7.11 -6.25
CA ASN A 163 -20.04 -7.74 -5.18
C ASN A 163 -21.51 -7.33 -5.19
N TYR A 164 -21.83 -6.10 -5.58
CA TYR A 164 -23.21 -5.65 -5.77
C TYR A 164 -23.92 -6.46 -6.88
N GLU A 165 -23.27 -6.63 -8.03
CA GLU A 165 -23.84 -7.43 -9.14
C GLU A 165 -24.09 -8.89 -8.75
N LYS A 166 -23.21 -9.48 -7.94
CA LYS A 166 -23.38 -10.87 -7.51
C LYS A 166 -24.64 -11.05 -6.66
N HIS A 167 -24.94 -10.08 -5.79
CA HIS A 167 -26.13 -10.12 -4.93
C HIS A 167 -27.42 -9.79 -5.70
N SER A 168 -27.38 -8.89 -6.70
CA SER A 168 -28.56 -8.57 -7.51
C SER A 168 -28.98 -9.69 -8.46
N ARG A 169 -28.05 -10.55 -8.89
CA ARG A 169 -28.35 -11.71 -9.77
C ARG A 169 -28.93 -12.93 -9.03
N HIS A 170 -28.92 -12.94 -7.70
CA HIS A 170 -29.42 -14.06 -6.87
C HIS A 170 -30.75 -13.75 -6.14
N ASN A 171 -31.32 -12.56 -6.37
CA ASN A 171 -32.65 -12.15 -5.90
C ASN A 171 -33.60 -12.03 -7.10
#